data_AF-A0A7C2NUZ6-F1
#
_entry.id   AF-A0A7C2NUZ6-F1
#
_cell.length_a   1.000
_cell.length_b   1.000
_cell.length_c   1.000
_cell.angle_alpha   90.00
_cell.angle_beta   90.00
_cell.angle_gamma   90.00
#
_symmetry.space_group_name_H-M   'P 1'
#
loop_
_entity.id
_entity.type
_entity.pdbx_description
1 polymer ?
#
loop_
_entity_poly.entity_id
_entity_poly.type
_entity_poly.pdbx_seq_one_letter_code
_entity_poly.pdbx_strand_id
1 'polypeptide(L)'
;NQREQLRDPTAHAEMLAITQAAESLGSWRLIDCTLYCTLEPCPMCAGAIVQARLPTVIYGATDPKAGACHTLYEITDDSRLNHRATVLGGVMQAECQAILREFFAQQRALGKK
;
A
#
# COMPACT_ATOMS: atom_id res chain seq x y z
N ASN A 1 -1.79 6.96 -6.20
CA ASN A 1 -3.25 6.76 -6.04
C ASN A 1 -3.93 7.54 -7.16
N GLN A 2 -4.76 6.87 -7.96
CA GLN A 2 -5.49 7.48 -9.08
C GLN A 2 -7.00 7.22 -9.01
N ARG A 3 -7.55 6.91 -7.82
CA ARG A 3 -8.96 6.54 -7.63
C ARG A 3 -9.94 7.51 -8.29
N GLU A 4 -9.79 8.81 -8.02
CA GLU A 4 -10.69 9.83 -8.57
C GLU A 4 -10.51 10.03 -10.08
N GLN A 5 -9.26 9.97 -10.57
CA GLN A 5 -8.94 10.18 -11.99
C GLN A 5 -9.45 9.04 -12.86
N LEU A 6 -9.25 7.79 -12.42
CA LEU A 6 -9.66 6.59 -13.14
C LEU A 6 -11.10 6.15 -12.84
N ARG A 7 -11.74 6.77 -11.83
CA ARG A 7 -13.06 6.35 -11.30
C ARG A 7 -13.09 4.87 -10.92
N ASP A 8 -11.96 4.36 -10.44
CA ASP A 8 -11.74 2.97 -10.10
C ASP A 8 -11.44 2.86 -8.61
N PRO A 9 -12.30 2.20 -7.80
CA PRO A 9 -12.09 2.06 -6.37
C PRO A 9 -10.81 1.29 -6.02
N THR A 10 -10.26 0.51 -6.96
CA THR A 10 -9.06 -0.30 -6.76
C THR A 10 -7.76 0.40 -7.15
N ALA A 11 -7.81 1.60 -7.75
CA ALA A 11 -6.64 2.34 -8.28
C ALA A 11 -5.76 2.99 -7.18
N HIS A 12 -5.48 2.24 -6.12
CA HIS A 12 -4.49 2.54 -5.10
C HIS A 12 -3.06 2.41 -5.68
N ALA A 13 -2.09 3.07 -5.05
CA ALA A 13 -0.73 3.13 -5.61
C ALA A 13 -0.10 1.74 -5.72
N GLU A 14 -0.31 0.90 -4.71
CA GLU A 14 0.18 -0.45 -4.57
C GLU A 14 -0.42 -1.37 -5.64
N MET A 15 -1.72 -1.25 -5.89
CA MET A 15 -2.41 -2.02 -6.93
C MET A 15 -1.86 -1.71 -8.31
N LEU A 16 -1.70 -0.42 -8.62
CA LEU A 16 -1.16 0.03 -9.89
C LEU A 16 0.30 -0.44 -10.07
N ALA A 17 1.12 -0.37 -9.02
CA ALA A 17 2.51 -0.79 -9.06
C ALA A 17 2.65 -2.32 -9.23
N ILE A 18 1.84 -3.12 -8.53
CA ILE A 18 1.82 -4.58 -8.66
C ILE A 18 1.46 -4.98 -10.09
N THR A 19 0.41 -4.39 -10.67
CA THR A 19 0.00 -4.68 -12.05
C THR A 19 1.10 -4.35 -13.05
N GLN A 20 1.73 -3.18 -12.92
CA GLN A 20 2.84 -2.77 -13.79
C GLN A 20 4.06 -3.68 -13.67
N ALA A 21 4.41 -4.10 -12.44
CA ALA A 21 5.51 -5.04 -12.22
C ALA A 21 5.21 -6.41 -12.83
N ALA A 22 3.97 -6.89 -12.70
CA ALA A 22 3.56 -8.17 -13.27
C ALA A 22 3.59 -8.16 -14.80
N GLU A 23 3.15 -7.06 -15.41
CA GLU A 23 3.24 -6.85 -16.85
C GLU A 23 4.70 -6.81 -17.32
N SER A 24 5.55 -6.03 -16.65
CA SER A 24 6.97 -5.89 -16.99
C SER A 24 7.74 -7.21 -16.89
N LEU A 25 7.38 -8.09 -15.95
CA LEU A 25 8.05 -9.38 -15.74
C LEU A 25 7.38 -10.53 -16.50
N GLY A 26 6.22 -10.30 -17.13
CA GLY A 26 5.41 -11.35 -17.74
C GLY A 26 4.94 -12.42 -16.73
N SER A 27 4.82 -12.06 -15.45
CA SER A 27 4.52 -12.98 -14.36
C SER A 27 3.68 -12.30 -13.29
N TRP A 28 2.61 -12.96 -12.85
CA TRP A 28 1.82 -12.50 -11.70
C TRP A 28 2.53 -12.76 -10.35
N ARG A 29 3.57 -13.59 -10.33
CA ARG A 29 4.41 -13.82 -9.15
C ARG A 29 5.57 -12.84 -9.15
N LEU A 30 5.64 -12.01 -8.11
CA LEU A 30 6.63 -10.97 -7.90
C LEU A 30 7.63 -11.37 -6.79
N ILE A 31 8.11 -12.62 -6.85
CA ILE A 31 8.92 -13.25 -5.78
C ILE A 31 10.30 -12.60 -5.58
N ASP A 32 10.82 -11.88 -6.57
CA ASP A 32 12.10 -11.18 -6.52
C ASP A 32 11.92 -9.65 -6.41
N CYS A 33 10.75 -9.20 -6.00
CA CYS A 33 10.41 -7.78 -5.89
C CYS A 33 10.27 -7.32 -4.43
N THR A 34 10.54 -6.04 -4.20
CA THR A 34 10.21 -5.37 -2.93
C THR A 34 9.28 -4.20 -3.23
N LEU A 35 8.14 -4.15 -2.54
CA LEU A 35 7.20 -3.05 -2.69
C LEU A 35 7.51 -1.93 -1.69
N TYR A 36 7.65 -0.71 -2.18
CA TYR A 36 7.75 0.50 -1.35
C TYR A 36 6.47 1.31 -1.49
N CYS A 37 5.92 1.77 -0.37
CA CYS A 37 4.72 2.63 -0.34
C CYS A 37 4.85 3.71 0.74
N THR A 38 4.28 4.89 0.51
CA THR A 38 4.44 6.01 1.45
C THR A 38 3.48 5.92 2.65
N LEU A 39 2.38 5.18 2.51
CA LEU A 39 1.40 4.92 3.56
C LEU A 39 1.21 3.41 3.68
N GLU A 40 0.96 2.93 4.89
CA GLU A 40 0.66 1.53 5.16
C GLU A 40 -0.48 0.99 4.27
N PRO A 41 -0.29 -0.16 3.62
CA PRO A 41 -1.32 -0.75 2.76
C PRO A 41 -2.63 -1.04 3.49
N CYS A 42 -3.75 -0.74 2.82
CA CYS A 42 -5.09 -1.09 3.31
C CYS A 42 -5.42 -2.59 3.08
N PRO A 43 -6.57 -3.13 3.53
CA PRO A 43 -6.85 -4.56 3.42
C PRO A 43 -6.83 -5.10 1.99
N MET A 44 -7.30 -4.30 1.03
CA MET A 44 -7.26 -4.64 -0.39
C MET A 44 -5.82 -4.79 -0.89
N CYS A 45 -4.96 -3.81 -0.60
CA CYS A 45 -3.58 -3.80 -1.05
C CYS A 45 -2.74 -4.85 -0.33
N ALA A 46 -2.95 -5.06 0.97
CA ALA A 46 -2.33 -6.13 1.75
C ALA A 46 -2.70 -7.53 1.20
N GLY A 47 -3.98 -7.73 0.84
CA GLY A 47 -4.41 -8.95 0.16
C GLY A 47 -3.73 -9.13 -1.21
N ALA A 48 -3.60 -8.06 -1.99
CA ALA A 48 -2.91 -8.10 -3.28
C ALA A 48 -1.42 -8.44 -3.14
N ILE A 49 -0.73 -7.93 -2.12
CA ILE A 49 0.65 -8.29 -1.79
C ILE A 49 0.78 -9.81 -1.60
N VAL A 50 -0.12 -10.41 -0.82
CA VAL A 50 -0.14 -11.86 -0.56
C VAL A 50 -0.38 -12.65 -1.85
N GLN A 51 -1.34 -12.21 -2.68
CA GLN A 51 -1.65 -12.86 -3.96
C GLN A 51 -0.50 -12.76 -4.97
N ALA A 52 0.18 -11.61 -5.01
CA ALA A 52 1.31 -11.35 -5.90
C ALA A 52 2.61 -12.04 -5.45
N ARG A 53 2.63 -12.68 -4.27
CA ARG A 53 3.81 -13.36 -3.70
C ARG A 53 4.98 -12.42 -3.43
N LEU A 54 4.68 -11.16 -3.11
CA LEU A 54 5.72 -10.19 -2.76
C LEU A 54 6.39 -10.62 -1.44
N PRO A 55 7.72 -10.86 -1.41
CA PRO A 55 8.41 -11.29 -0.21
C PRO A 55 8.59 -10.16 0.81
N THR A 56 8.64 -8.91 0.36
CA THR A 56 8.96 -7.75 1.22
C THR A 56 8.09 -6.55 0.87
N VAL A 57 7.58 -5.89 1.92
CA VAL A 57 6.85 -4.63 1.83
C VAL A 57 7.44 -3.63 2.81
N ILE A 58 7.72 -2.44 2.31
CA ILE A 58 8.28 -1.34 3.08
C ILE A 58 7.31 -0.16 2.99
N TYR A 59 6.92 0.39 4.13
CA TYR A 59 6.05 1.56 4.17
C TYR A 59 6.57 2.68 5.07
N GLY A 60 6.18 3.91 4.74
CA GLY A 60 6.55 5.08 5.51
C GLY A 60 5.64 5.35 6.69
N ALA A 61 4.49 5.99 6.45
CA ALA A 61 3.52 6.33 7.48
C ALA A 61 2.62 5.13 7.82
N THR A 62 2.33 4.91 9.10
CA THR A 62 1.26 4.01 9.56
C THR A 62 -0.11 4.60 9.25
N ASP A 63 -1.11 3.75 8.96
CA ASP A 63 -2.49 4.18 8.76
C ASP A 63 -3.40 3.72 9.92
N PRO A 64 -3.70 4.59 10.90
CA PRO A 64 -4.57 4.25 12.03
C PRO A 64 -6.04 4.03 11.66
N LYS A 65 -6.46 4.37 10.43
CA LYS A 65 -7.85 4.22 9.98
C LYS A 65 -8.07 3.00 9.09
N ALA A 66 -7.05 2.56 8.38
CA ALA A 66 -7.20 1.48 7.41
C ALA A 66 -5.97 0.56 7.27
N GLY A 67 -4.89 0.77 8.02
CA GLY A 67 -3.65 0.00 7.87
C GLY A 67 -3.87 -1.49 8.15
N ALA A 68 -3.44 -2.35 7.23
CA ALA A 68 -3.72 -3.78 7.27
C ALA A 68 -2.46 -4.67 7.22
N CYS A 69 -1.29 -4.04 7.30
CA CYS A 69 -0.03 -4.77 7.46
C CYS A 69 0.28 -5.00 8.94
N HIS A 70 0.10 -4.00 9.81
CA HIS A 70 0.26 -4.14 11.25
C HIS A 70 -0.73 -3.32 12.10
N THR A 71 -1.33 -2.24 11.58
CA THR A 71 -2.05 -1.29 12.46
C THR A 71 -3.42 -1.79 12.91
N LEU A 72 -4.30 -2.19 11.99
CA LEU A 72 -5.63 -2.74 12.30
C LEU A 72 -5.73 -4.23 11.99
N TYR A 73 -4.91 -4.72 11.06
CA TYR A 73 -4.83 -6.11 10.66
C TYR A 73 -3.37 -6.48 10.40
N GLU A 74 -3.13 -7.78 10.31
CA GLU A 74 -1.81 -8.38 10.00
C GLU A 74 -1.91 -9.29 8.76
N ILE A 75 -2.61 -8.84 7.71
CA ILE A 75 -2.97 -9.69 6.56
C ILE A 75 -1.73 -10.26 5.87
N THR A 76 -0.68 -9.46 5.75
CA THR A 76 0.57 -9.84 5.10
C THR A 76 1.39 -10.87 5.87
N ASP A 77 1.10 -11.11 7.15
CA ASP A 77 1.80 -12.10 7.99
C ASP A 77 0.85 -13.19 8.55
N ASP A 78 -0.41 -13.21 8.11
CA ASP A 78 -1.41 -14.17 8.60
C ASP A 78 -1.01 -15.61 8.25
N SER A 79 -0.81 -16.44 9.29
CA SER A 79 -0.39 -17.83 9.15
C SER A 79 -1.39 -18.74 8.42
N ARG A 80 -2.65 -18.31 8.30
CA ARG A 80 -3.70 -19.05 7.58
C ARG A 80 -3.62 -18.86 6.07
N LEU A 81 -2.89 -17.83 5.61
CA LEU A 81 -2.71 -17.55 4.19
C LEU A 81 -1.48 -18.30 3.63
N ASN A 82 -1.48 -18.50 2.32
CA ASN A 82 -0.49 -19.33 1.60
C ASN A 82 0.81 -18.61 1.25
N HIS A 83 0.96 -17.34 1.63
CA HIS A 83 2.18 -16.55 1.48
C HIS A 83 2.24 -15.48 2.57
N ARG A 84 3.44 -15.19 3.05
CA ARG A 84 3.69 -14.12 4.04
C ARG A 84 4.82 -13.23 3.53
N ALA A 85 4.74 -11.94 3.86
CA ALA A 85 5.73 -10.95 3.50
C ALA A 85 6.44 -10.42 4.74
N THR A 86 7.73 -10.14 4.62
CA THR A 86 8.46 -9.35 5.61
C THR A 86 8.02 -7.90 5.48
N VAL A 87 7.59 -7.28 6.58
CA VAL A 87 7.07 -5.92 6.58
C VAL A 87 7.93 -4.99 7.41
N LEU A 88 8.39 -3.88 6.81
CA LEU A 88 9.14 -2.83 7.49
C LEU A 88 8.37 -1.51 7.39
N GLY A 89 7.83 -1.06 8.52
CA GLY A 89 7.17 0.24 8.64
C GLY A 89 8.10 1.34 9.15
N GLY A 90 7.73 2.60 8.92
CA GLY A 90 8.39 3.76 9.52
C GLY A 90 9.50 4.40 8.68
N VAL A 91 9.75 3.91 7.45
CA VAL A 91 10.82 4.44 6.59
C VAL A 91 10.44 5.83 6.06
N MET A 92 11.20 6.86 6.42
CA MET A 92 10.85 8.26 6.11
C MET A 92 9.44 8.63 6.58
N GLN A 93 9.07 8.16 7.78
CA GLN A 93 7.72 8.35 8.32
C GLN A 93 7.32 9.82 8.40
N ALA A 94 8.21 10.71 8.83
CA ALA A 94 7.91 12.12 9.02
C ALA A 94 7.55 12.78 7.68
N GLU A 95 8.31 12.50 6.64
CA GLU A 95 8.14 13.01 5.28
C GLU A 95 6.85 12.46 4.66
N CYS A 96 6.61 11.16 4.79
CA CYS A 96 5.39 10.53 4.27
C CYS A 96 4.13 11.08 4.95
N GLN A 97 4.18 11.30 6.28
CA GLN A 97 3.08 11.91 7.02
C GLN A 97 2.87 13.38 6.63
N ALA A 98 3.94 14.13 6.37
CA ALA A 98 3.87 15.54 5.98
C ALA A 98 3.07 15.71 4.68
N ILE A 99 3.33 14.87 3.67
CA ILE A 99 2.61 14.89 2.38
C ILE A 99 1.10 14.72 2.58
N LEU A 100 0.67 13.76 3.41
CA LEU A 100 -0.75 13.52 3.69
C LEU A 100 -1.38 14.69 4.46
N ARG A 101 -0.69 15.22 5.47
CA ARG A 101 -1.17 16.36 6.26
C ARG A 101 -1.37 17.59 5.40
N GLU A 102 -0.40 17.89 4.55
CA GLU A 102 -0.46 19.01 3.62
C GLU A 102 -1.62 18.85 2.64
N PHE A 103 -1.74 17.68 2.00
CA PHE A 103 -2.84 17.40 1.07
C PHE A 103 -4.22 17.65 1.70
N PHE A 104 -4.48 17.07 2.87
CA PHE A 104 -5.78 17.25 3.53
C PHE A 104 -5.98 18.67 4.08
N ALA A 105 -4.92 19.40 4.45
CA ALA A 105 -5.02 20.81 4.82
C ALA A 105 -5.47 21.66 3.61
N GLN A 106 -4.89 21.41 2.44
CA GLN A 106 -5.29 22.06 1.19
C GLN A 106 -6.74 21.72 0.81
N GLN A 107 -7.18 20.45 0.92
CA GLN A 107 -8.57 20.08 0.63
C GLN A 107 -9.56 20.80 1.56
N ARG A 108 -9.27 20.85 2.87
CA ARG A 108 -10.12 21.59 3.84
C ARG A 108 -10.17 23.08 3.54
N ALA A 109 -9.06 23.69 3.14
CA ALA A 109 -9.02 25.10 2.73
C ALA A 109 -9.90 25.38 1.49
N LEU A 110 -10.04 24.39 0.59
CA LEU A 110 -10.92 24.44 -0.57
C LEU A 110 -12.39 24.07 -0.25
N GLY A 111 -12.73 23.83 1.02
CA GLY A 111 -14.08 23.42 1.44
C GLY A 111 -14.45 21.98 1.04
N LYS A 112 -13.50 21.20 0.53
CA LYS A 112 -13.69 19.79 0.21
C LYS A 112 -13.47 18.97 1.49
N LYS A 113 -14.48 18.19 1.88
CA LYS A 113 -14.39 17.24 3.00
C LYS A 113 -13.81 15.92 2.54
#